data_AF-A0A920EDK2-F1
#
_entry.id   AF-A0A920EDK2-F1
#
_cell.length_a   1.000
_cell.length_b   1.000
_cell.length_c   1.000
_cell.angle_alpha   90.00
_cell.angle_beta   90.00
_cell.angle_gamma   90.00
#
_symmetry.space_group_name_H-M   'P 1'
#
loop_
_entity.id
_entity.type
_entity.pdbx_description
1 polymer ?
#
loop_
_entity_poly.entity_id
_entity_poly.type
_entity_poly.pdbx_seq_one_letter_code
_entity_poly.pdbx_strand_id
1 'polypeptide(L)'
;MEVEAPPRAQWIRTILFELSRIANVCLFLGDMAVQVGATTPVFYAFRDREFVLNQIERVTGGRFHPNFDRIGGLKDDLPKGWIEETRGALDRMKSFCDEMEELVLGNEIFQARTRNIGVIPGDVALSYGLSGANLRASGWIGISVAMPMSGSFTTKLTGKYGPTPTETHLQDSGFGFKKLEKLATS
;
A
#
# COMPACT_ATOMS: atom_id res chain seq x y z
N MET A 1 -24.80 3.25 11.84
CA MET A 1 -25.54 3.83 10.70
C MET A 1 -25.41 2.83 9.56
N GLU A 2 -26.49 2.13 9.23
CA GLU A 2 -26.55 1.10 8.17
C GLU A 2 -26.50 1.72 6.77
N VAL A 3 -25.54 2.62 6.52
CA VAL A 3 -25.41 3.39 5.29
C VAL A 3 -24.18 2.91 4.55
N GLU A 4 -24.39 2.24 3.42
CA GLU A 4 -23.31 1.81 2.54
C GLU A 4 -22.97 2.94 1.55
N ALA A 5 -21.67 3.20 1.38
CA ALA A 5 -21.21 4.18 0.41
C ALA A 5 -21.44 3.65 -1.03
N PRO A 6 -21.78 4.51 -2.01
CA PRO A 6 -21.92 4.10 -3.40
C PRO A 6 -20.68 3.37 -3.93
N PRO A 7 -20.80 2.37 -4.82
CA PRO A 7 -19.65 1.60 -5.33
C PRO A 7 -18.52 2.47 -5.89
N ARG A 8 -18.86 3.54 -6.62
CA ARG A 8 -17.89 4.51 -7.14
C ARG A 8 -17.07 5.18 -6.03
N ALA A 9 -17.71 5.54 -4.92
CA ALA A 9 -17.04 6.16 -3.79
C ALA A 9 -16.06 5.18 -3.10
N GLN A 10 -16.41 3.89 -3.03
CA GLN A 10 -15.52 2.85 -2.49
C GLN A 10 -14.24 2.70 -3.33
N TRP A 11 -14.36 2.75 -4.66
CA TRP A 11 -13.21 2.68 -5.57
C TRP A 11 -12.29 3.89 -5.44
N ILE A 12 -12.84 5.10 -5.44
CA ILE A 12 -12.06 6.32 -5.31
C ILE A 12 -11.32 6.36 -3.97
N ARG A 13 -11.96 5.93 -2.88
CA ARG A 13 -11.32 5.75 -1.57
C ARG A 13 -10.12 4.83 -1.63
N THR A 14 -10.32 3.65 -2.22
CA THR A 14 -9.25 2.65 -2.35
C THR A 14 -8.06 3.23 -3.10
N ILE A 15 -8.31 3.93 -4.21
CA ILE A 15 -7.24 4.58 -4.99
C ILE A 15 -6.51 5.64 -4.14
N LEU A 16 -7.23 6.53 -3.47
CA LEU A 16 -6.62 7.58 -2.64
C LEU A 16 -5.84 7.02 -1.44
N PHE A 17 -6.32 5.93 -0.83
CA PHE A 17 -5.62 5.23 0.24
C PHE A 17 -4.34 4.57 -0.26
N GLU A 18 -4.36 3.92 -1.43
CA GLU A 18 -3.15 3.32 -1.99
C GLU A 18 -2.15 4.39 -2.45
N LEU A 19 -2.59 5.54 -2.97
CA LEU A 19 -1.70 6.68 -3.25
C LEU A 19 -1.04 7.21 -1.97
N SER A 20 -1.81 7.32 -0.89
CA SER A 20 -1.30 7.72 0.42
C SER A 20 -0.34 6.67 1.01
N ARG A 21 -0.60 5.38 0.77
CA ARG A 21 0.31 4.29 1.14
C ARG A 21 1.63 4.39 0.39
N ILE A 22 1.59 4.59 -0.92
CA ILE A 22 2.78 4.79 -1.76
C ILE A 22 3.59 5.99 -1.25
N ALA A 23 2.94 7.13 -1.00
CA ALA A 23 3.61 8.32 -0.49
C ALA A 23 4.27 8.11 0.89
N ASN A 24 3.68 7.28 1.75
CA ASN A 24 4.26 6.95 3.05
C ASN A 24 5.44 5.98 2.93
N VAL A 25 5.31 4.91 2.14
CA VAL A 25 6.38 3.91 1.95
C VAL A 25 7.58 4.52 1.22
N CYS A 26 7.37 5.39 0.24
CA CYS A 26 8.44 6.11 -0.46
C CYS A 26 9.30 6.92 0.52
N LEU A 27 8.65 7.70 1.41
CA LEU A 27 9.37 8.48 2.41
C LEU A 27 10.07 7.59 3.44
N PHE A 28 9.44 6.51 3.87
CA PHE A 28 10.04 5.54 4.79
C PHE A 28 11.33 4.93 4.21
N LEU A 29 11.36 4.56 2.93
CA LEU A 29 12.56 4.03 2.28
C LEU A 29 13.68 5.08 2.20
N GLY A 30 13.33 6.33 1.88
CA GLY A 30 14.28 7.43 1.88
C GLY A 30 14.88 7.71 3.26
N ASP A 31 14.05 7.76 4.30
CA ASP A 31 14.50 7.99 5.68
C ASP A 31 15.37 6.83 6.19
N MET A 32 14.99 5.58 5.88
CA MET A 32 15.79 4.41 6.27
C MET A 32 17.21 4.47 5.71
N ALA A 33 17.38 4.96 4.48
CA ALA A 33 18.70 5.15 3.89
C ALA A 33 19.53 6.20 4.66
N VAL A 34 18.90 7.29 5.12
CA VAL A 34 19.55 8.33 5.93
C VAL A 34 20.04 7.78 7.26
N GLN A 35 19.25 6.92 7.92
CA GLN A 35 19.64 6.29 9.19
C GLN A 35 20.90 5.42 9.06
N VAL A 36 21.17 4.89 7.86
CA VAL A 36 22.39 4.11 7.56
C VAL A 36 23.55 5.03 7.14
N GLY A 37 23.28 6.30 6.82
CA GLY A 37 24.26 7.32 6.45
C GLY A 37 24.21 7.77 4.99
N ALA A 38 23.25 7.28 4.19
CA ALA A 38 23.06 7.68 2.80
C ALA A 38 22.04 8.80 2.68
N THR A 39 22.49 10.01 2.39
CA THR A 39 21.62 11.21 2.32
C THR A 39 20.96 11.40 0.97
N THR A 40 21.61 11.04 -0.15
CA THR A 40 21.06 11.22 -1.50
C THR A 40 19.65 10.61 -1.71
N PRO A 41 19.37 9.37 -1.26
CA PRO A 41 18.07 8.72 -1.50
C PRO A 41 16.88 9.47 -0.90
N VAL A 42 17.07 10.21 0.21
CA VAL A 42 15.98 10.99 0.83
C VAL A 42 15.50 12.11 -0.08
N PHE A 43 16.42 12.75 -0.82
CA PHE A 43 16.07 13.83 -1.74
C PHE A 43 15.31 13.30 -2.95
N TYR A 44 15.62 12.09 -3.41
CA TYR A 44 14.87 11.43 -4.49
C TYR A 44 13.47 11.04 -3.99
N ALA A 45 13.38 10.51 -2.77
CA ALA A 45 12.09 10.21 -2.14
C ALA A 45 11.22 11.47 -2.01
N PHE A 46 11.77 12.62 -1.59
CA PHE A 46 11.02 13.87 -1.54
C PHE A 46 10.59 14.36 -2.92
N ARG A 47 11.48 14.32 -3.92
CA ARG A 47 11.19 14.69 -5.32
C ARG A 47 10.03 13.88 -5.88
N ASP A 48 10.08 12.56 -5.75
CA ASP A 48 9.12 11.67 -6.43
C ASP A 48 7.81 11.53 -5.67
N ARG A 49 7.85 11.65 -4.32
CA ARG A 49 6.66 11.78 -3.48
C ARG A 49 5.83 13.00 -3.83
N GLU A 50 6.45 14.08 -4.31
CA GLU A 50 5.77 15.31 -4.69
C GLU A 50 4.75 15.09 -5.81
N PHE A 51 5.06 14.25 -6.80
CA PHE A 51 4.12 13.93 -7.87
C PHE A 51 2.85 13.26 -7.34
N VAL A 52 2.98 12.37 -6.36
CA VAL A 52 1.84 11.71 -5.71
C VAL A 52 1.04 12.69 -4.86
N LEU A 53 1.71 13.56 -4.11
CA LEU A 53 1.03 14.59 -3.30
C LEU A 53 0.25 15.59 -4.17
N ASN A 54 0.80 15.97 -5.33
CA ASN A 54 0.10 16.84 -6.27
C ASN A 54 -1.22 16.19 -6.77
N GLN A 55 -1.26 14.87 -6.94
CA GLN A 55 -2.50 14.16 -7.30
C GLN A 55 -3.52 14.17 -6.16
N ILE A 56 -3.09 14.01 -4.91
CA ILE A 56 -3.96 14.08 -3.73
C ILE A 56 -4.50 15.50 -3.54
N GLU A 57 -3.66 16.51 -3.70
CA GLU A 57 -4.06 17.92 -3.61
C GLU A 57 -5.07 18.29 -4.68
N ARG A 58 -4.89 17.81 -5.91
CA ARG A 58 -5.79 18.11 -7.02
C ARG A 58 -7.22 17.60 -6.81
N VAL A 59 -7.38 16.50 -6.08
CA VAL A 59 -8.71 15.94 -5.73
C VAL A 59 -9.29 16.60 -4.49
N THR A 60 -8.46 16.81 -3.47
CA THR A 60 -8.95 17.09 -2.11
C THR A 60 -8.79 18.56 -1.69
N GLY A 61 -7.96 19.32 -2.41
CA GLY A 61 -7.52 20.67 -2.06
C GLY A 61 -6.52 20.72 -0.90
N GLY A 62 -6.19 19.59 -0.29
CA GLY A 62 -5.30 19.51 0.87
C GLY A 62 -4.17 18.50 0.65
N ARG A 63 -2.92 18.93 0.90
CA ARG A 63 -1.73 18.09 0.68
C ARG A 63 -1.54 17.02 1.75
N PHE A 64 -1.69 17.41 3.03
CA PHE A 64 -1.49 16.52 4.19
C PHE A 64 -2.77 16.17 4.92
N HIS A 65 -3.77 17.07 4.86
CA HIS A 65 -5.05 16.91 5.56
C HIS A 65 -6.20 16.93 4.54
N PRO A 66 -6.34 15.89 3.70
CA PRO A 66 -7.26 15.89 2.56
C PRO A 66 -8.75 15.98 2.96
N ASN A 67 -9.13 15.57 4.17
CA ASN A 67 -10.50 15.64 4.72
C ASN A 67 -11.62 15.33 3.69
N PHE A 68 -11.36 14.35 2.82
CA PHE A 68 -12.15 14.06 1.62
C PHE A 68 -13.21 12.99 1.87
N ASP A 69 -12.89 12.04 2.76
CA ASP A 69 -13.80 10.99 3.17
C ASP A 69 -14.84 11.51 4.16
N ARG A 70 -16.10 11.23 3.84
CA ARG A 70 -17.27 11.54 4.69
C ARG A 70 -18.05 10.28 5.00
N ILE A 71 -18.77 10.28 6.12
CA ILE A 71 -19.68 9.17 6.44
C ILE A 71 -20.71 9.07 5.30
N GLY A 72 -20.83 7.88 4.69
CA GLY A 72 -21.74 7.64 3.55
C GLY A 72 -21.18 7.91 2.15
N GLY A 73 -19.97 8.49 2.00
CA GLY A 73 -19.41 8.72 0.66
C GLY A 73 -18.23 9.67 0.60
N LEU A 74 -18.14 10.44 -0.48
CA LEU A 74 -17.06 11.40 -0.71
C LEU A 74 -17.61 12.83 -0.62
N LYS A 75 -16.71 13.77 -0.33
CA LYS A 75 -17.04 15.19 -0.35
C LYS A 75 -17.40 15.65 -1.78
N ASP A 76 -16.52 15.36 -2.74
CA ASP A 76 -16.62 15.77 -4.14
C ASP A 76 -16.22 14.58 -5.06
N ASP A 77 -16.50 14.64 -6.37
CA ASP A 77 -16.02 13.64 -7.35
C ASP A 77 -14.66 14.05 -7.95
N LEU A 78 -14.00 13.13 -8.63
CA LEU A 78 -12.69 13.35 -9.24
C LEU A 78 -12.73 14.42 -10.34
N PRO A 79 -11.70 15.29 -10.43
CA PRO A 79 -11.60 16.27 -11.52
C PRO A 79 -11.36 15.57 -12.87
N LYS A 80 -11.80 16.23 -13.96
CA LYS A 80 -11.64 15.71 -15.32
C LYS A 80 -10.15 15.55 -15.66
N GLY A 81 -9.77 14.42 -16.26
CA GLY A 81 -8.39 14.13 -16.67
C GLY A 81 -7.48 13.59 -15.58
N TRP A 82 -7.92 13.56 -14.31
CA TRP A 82 -7.10 13.13 -13.18
C TRP A 82 -6.58 11.70 -13.27
N ILE A 83 -7.37 10.79 -13.85
CA ILE A 83 -6.98 9.37 -13.97
C ILE A 83 -5.72 9.22 -14.84
N GLU A 84 -5.64 9.93 -15.95
CA GLU A 84 -4.49 9.85 -16.86
C GLU A 84 -3.26 10.55 -16.27
N GLU A 85 -3.45 11.69 -15.60
CA GLU A 85 -2.37 12.35 -14.86
C GLU A 85 -1.82 11.45 -13.73
N THR A 86 -2.70 10.73 -13.04
CA THR A 86 -2.33 9.77 -11.98
C THR A 86 -1.53 8.60 -12.54
N ARG A 87 -1.86 8.08 -13.73
CA ARG A 87 -1.05 7.04 -14.39
C ARG A 87 0.38 7.54 -14.65
N GLY A 88 0.53 8.76 -15.15
CA GLY A 88 1.84 9.37 -15.36
C GLY A 88 2.66 9.51 -14.06
N ALA A 89 2.00 9.88 -12.95
CA ALA A 89 2.65 9.93 -11.64
C ALA A 89 3.08 8.52 -11.15
N LEU A 90 2.26 7.50 -11.39
CA LEU A 90 2.61 6.11 -11.05
C LEU A 90 3.76 5.57 -11.89
N ASP A 91 3.86 5.92 -13.16
CA ASP A 91 5.00 5.52 -14.00
C ASP A 91 6.30 6.15 -13.52
N ARG A 92 6.28 7.41 -13.05
CA ARG A 92 7.43 8.02 -12.36
C ARG A 92 7.80 7.28 -11.08
N MET A 93 6.81 6.87 -10.29
CA MET A 93 7.05 6.12 -9.06
C MET A 93 7.70 4.75 -9.33
N LYS A 94 7.38 4.09 -10.44
CA LYS A 94 8.07 2.85 -10.85
C LYS A 94 9.55 3.09 -11.10
N SER A 95 9.90 4.14 -11.84
CA SER A 95 11.31 4.51 -12.06
C SER A 95 12.03 4.83 -10.75
N PHE A 96 11.35 5.48 -9.80
CA PHE A 96 11.90 5.70 -8.45
C PHE A 96 12.19 4.38 -7.73
N CYS A 97 11.33 3.35 -7.85
CA CYS A 97 11.61 2.05 -7.27
C CYS A 97 12.89 1.42 -7.83
N ASP A 98 13.09 1.51 -9.15
CA ASP A 98 14.31 1.01 -9.81
C ASP A 98 15.55 1.76 -9.31
N GLU A 99 15.49 3.10 -9.22
CA GLU A 99 16.58 3.94 -8.67
C GLU A 99 16.92 3.57 -7.22
N MET A 100 15.90 3.32 -6.38
CA MET A 100 16.10 2.95 -4.97
C MET A 100 16.66 1.54 -4.80
N GLU A 101 16.30 0.61 -5.68
CA GLU A 101 16.86 -0.74 -5.66
C GLU A 101 18.36 -0.71 -5.95
N GLU A 102 18.78 0.06 -6.95
CA GLU A 102 20.20 0.22 -7.28
C GLU A 102 20.98 0.93 -6.17
N LEU A 103 20.47 2.04 -5.65
CA LEU A 103 21.20 2.89 -4.69
C LEU A 103 21.24 2.34 -3.26
N VAL A 104 20.16 1.68 -2.83
CA VAL A 104 19.97 1.28 -1.43
C VAL A 104 20.03 -0.24 -1.28
N LEU A 105 19.17 -0.98 -1.99
CA LEU A 105 19.05 -2.42 -1.79
C LEU A 105 20.26 -3.19 -2.31
N GLY A 106 20.83 -2.76 -3.44
CA GLY A 106 22.04 -3.34 -4.02
C GLY A 106 23.33 -3.01 -3.26
N ASN A 107 23.30 -2.06 -2.32
CA ASN A 107 24.48 -1.61 -1.61
C ASN A 107 24.88 -2.59 -0.49
N GLU A 108 26.12 -3.08 -0.54
CA GLU A 108 26.68 -3.98 0.48
C GLU A 108 26.68 -3.38 1.88
N ILE A 109 26.92 -2.07 2.01
CA ILE A 109 26.90 -1.36 3.30
C ILE A 109 25.49 -1.42 3.90
N PHE A 110 24.47 -1.20 3.07
CA PHE A 110 23.09 -1.25 3.52
C PHE A 110 22.71 -2.66 3.98
N GLN A 111 23.07 -3.68 3.19
CA GLN A 111 22.82 -5.09 3.56
C GLN A 111 23.56 -5.49 4.83
N ALA A 112 24.84 -5.14 4.97
CA ALA A 112 25.64 -5.43 6.15
C ALA A 112 25.06 -4.80 7.43
N ARG A 113 24.35 -3.66 7.28
CA ARG A 113 23.76 -2.89 8.40
C ARG A 113 22.30 -3.22 8.69
N THR A 114 21.65 -4.07 7.89
CA THR A 114 20.22 -4.39 8.05
C THR A 114 19.95 -5.89 8.11
N ARG A 115 20.79 -6.71 7.47
CA ARG A 115 20.61 -8.16 7.43
C ARG A 115 20.87 -8.79 8.80
N ASN A 116 19.97 -9.66 9.24
CA ASN A 116 20.01 -10.36 10.53
C ASN A 116 19.99 -9.43 11.76
N ILE A 117 19.55 -8.18 11.62
CA ILE A 117 19.36 -7.26 12.75
C ILE A 117 17.88 -7.17 13.09
N GLY A 118 17.54 -7.25 14.38
CA GLY A 118 16.16 -7.13 14.85
C GLY A 118 15.25 -8.25 14.36
N VAL A 119 15.75 -9.49 14.31
CA VAL A 119 14.96 -10.67 13.91
C VAL A 119 13.90 -10.94 14.99
N ILE A 120 12.63 -10.93 14.59
CA ILE A 120 11.48 -11.16 15.48
C ILE A 120 10.85 -12.51 15.14
N PRO A 121 10.85 -13.49 16.05
CA PRO A 121 10.10 -14.74 15.90
C PRO A 121 8.59 -14.50 15.80
N GLY A 122 7.87 -15.33 15.05
CA GLY A 122 6.44 -15.14 14.79
C GLY A 122 5.54 -15.23 16.03
N ASP A 123 5.88 -16.12 16.97
CA ASP A 123 5.21 -16.27 18.27
C ASP A 123 5.37 -15.02 19.14
N VAL A 124 6.59 -14.47 19.19
CA VAL A 124 6.88 -13.20 19.89
C VAL A 124 6.16 -12.04 19.22
N ALA A 125 6.13 -12.00 17.88
CA ALA A 125 5.43 -10.93 17.16
C ALA A 125 3.93 -10.88 17.52
N LEU A 126 3.29 -12.05 17.65
CA LEU A 126 1.89 -12.15 18.06
C LEU A 126 1.68 -11.77 19.53
N SER A 127 2.54 -12.24 20.44
CA SER A 127 2.39 -11.93 21.87
C SER A 127 2.57 -10.44 22.17
N TYR A 128 3.39 -9.74 21.37
CA TYR A 128 3.58 -8.30 21.45
C TYR A 128 2.53 -7.48 20.66
N GLY A 129 1.60 -8.15 19.97
CA GLY A 129 0.57 -7.47 19.17
C GLY A 129 1.12 -6.70 17.96
N LEU A 130 2.24 -7.16 17.39
CA LEU A 130 2.80 -6.55 16.17
C LEU A 130 1.85 -6.75 14.98
N SER A 131 1.81 -5.76 14.09
CA SER A 131 0.99 -5.78 12.88
C SER A 131 1.72 -5.19 11.67
N GLY A 132 1.09 -5.24 10.50
CA GLY A 132 1.63 -4.60 9.30
C GLY A 132 2.91 -5.28 8.76
N ALA A 133 3.93 -4.47 8.44
CA ALA A 133 5.16 -4.95 7.83
C ALA A 133 5.99 -5.85 8.77
N ASN A 134 6.03 -5.54 10.07
CA ASN A 134 6.82 -6.28 11.06
C ASN A 134 6.30 -7.72 11.24
N LEU A 135 4.98 -7.90 11.29
CA LEU A 135 4.36 -9.23 11.37
C LEU A 135 4.53 -10.01 10.05
N ARG A 136 4.48 -9.34 8.90
CA ARG A 136 4.77 -9.97 7.61
C ARG A 136 6.22 -10.43 7.48
N ALA A 137 7.15 -9.64 8.02
CA ALA A 137 8.57 -9.96 8.02
C ALA A 137 8.92 -11.17 8.90
N SER A 138 8.15 -11.43 9.97
CA SER A 138 8.34 -12.60 10.85
C SER A 138 7.73 -13.90 10.30
N GLY A 139 7.22 -13.90 9.07
CA GLY A 139 6.67 -15.08 8.39
C GLY A 139 5.14 -15.25 8.50
N TRP A 140 4.43 -14.30 9.11
CA TRP A 140 2.97 -14.30 9.19
C TRP A 140 2.34 -13.49 8.04
N ILE A 141 1.72 -14.17 7.08
CA ILE A 141 1.02 -13.50 5.95
C ILE A 141 -0.20 -12.72 6.48
N GLY A 142 -0.22 -11.41 6.18
CA GLY A 142 -0.92 -10.41 6.97
C GLY A 142 -2.44 -10.26 6.79
N ILE A 143 -3.04 -9.59 7.79
CA ILE A 143 -4.46 -9.24 7.97
C ILE A 143 -5.12 -8.52 6.78
N SER A 144 -4.36 -7.89 5.87
CA SER A 144 -4.94 -7.20 4.71
C SER A 144 -5.66 -8.16 3.74
N VAL A 145 -5.36 -9.46 3.81
CA VAL A 145 -6.10 -10.53 3.13
C VAL A 145 -7.29 -11.03 3.97
N ALA A 146 -7.21 -10.89 5.29
CA ALA A 146 -8.18 -11.45 6.24
C ALA A 146 -9.38 -10.55 6.50
N MET A 147 -9.26 -9.22 6.33
CA MET A 147 -10.34 -8.28 6.61
C MET A 147 -10.46 -7.25 5.49
N PRO A 148 -11.25 -7.53 4.43
CA PRO A 148 -11.47 -6.57 3.37
C PRO A 148 -12.29 -5.39 3.89
N MET A 149 -11.67 -4.23 4.05
CA MET A 149 -12.41 -2.98 4.21
C MET A 149 -13.00 -2.63 2.84
N SER A 150 -14.31 -2.34 2.80
CA SER A 150 -15.18 -2.24 1.60
C SER A 150 -14.43 -2.24 0.26
N GLY A 151 -14.29 -3.42 -0.36
CA GLY A 151 -13.78 -3.56 -1.72
C GLY A 151 -12.26 -3.70 -1.90
N SER A 152 -11.45 -3.82 -0.84
CA SER A 152 -10.02 -4.09 -1.02
C SER A 152 -9.78 -5.45 -1.70
N PHE A 153 -9.32 -5.41 -2.95
CA PHE A 153 -8.97 -6.56 -3.76
C PHE A 153 -8.01 -7.50 -3.02
N THR A 154 -8.39 -8.78 -2.94
CA THR A 154 -7.47 -9.91 -2.73
C THR A 154 -6.70 -10.15 -4.03
N THR A 155 -5.76 -9.26 -4.38
CA THR A 155 -4.76 -9.63 -5.39
C THR A 155 -3.89 -10.72 -4.78
N LYS A 156 -4.16 -11.96 -5.17
CA LYS A 156 -3.31 -13.11 -4.88
C LYS A 156 -1.88 -12.80 -5.35
N LEU A 157 -1.00 -12.45 -4.42
CA LEU A 157 0.44 -12.61 -4.60
C LEU A 157 0.74 -14.11 -4.47
N THR A 158 0.34 -14.89 -5.47
CA THR A 158 0.73 -16.30 -5.59
C THR A 158 2.21 -16.34 -5.92
N GLY A 159 3.04 -16.52 -4.89
CA GLY A 159 4.49 -16.65 -5.05
C GLY A 159 5.16 -17.23 -3.81
N LYS A 160 5.34 -18.56 -3.81
CA LYS A 160 6.41 -19.34 -3.18
C LYS A 160 6.39 -19.72 -1.68
N TYR A 161 5.45 -19.32 -0.85
CA TYR A 161 5.40 -19.83 0.53
C TYR A 161 4.10 -20.61 0.78
N GLY A 162 4.25 -21.83 1.30
CA GLY A 162 3.17 -22.80 1.50
C GLY A 162 2.07 -22.34 2.46
N PRO A 163 1.02 -23.16 2.64
CA PRO A 163 -0.19 -22.77 3.35
C PRO A 163 0.14 -22.38 4.80
N THR A 164 -0.27 -21.18 5.21
CA THR A 164 -0.16 -20.74 6.61
C THR A 164 -1.19 -21.48 7.48
N PRO A 165 -0.95 -21.63 8.79
CA PRO A 165 -1.86 -22.36 9.69
C PRO A 165 -3.31 -21.84 9.70
N THR A 166 -3.51 -20.59 9.29
CA THR A 166 -4.81 -19.91 9.17
C THR A 166 -5.61 -20.29 7.92
N GLU A 167 -5.00 -20.87 6.88
CA GLU A 167 -5.72 -21.30 5.67
C GLU A 167 -6.69 -22.47 5.95
N THR A 168 -6.43 -23.27 6.98
CA THR A 168 -7.30 -24.38 7.39
C THR A 168 -8.67 -23.90 7.91
N HIS A 169 -8.80 -22.64 8.32
CA HIS A 169 -10.06 -22.10 8.87
C HIS A 169 -10.91 -21.31 7.87
N LEU A 170 -10.39 -20.98 6.68
CA LEU A 170 -11.09 -20.11 5.71
C LEU A 170 -11.52 -20.82 4.42
N GLN A 171 -11.03 -22.03 4.15
CA GLN A 171 -11.42 -22.84 2.98
C GLN A 171 -12.90 -23.25 2.97
N ASP A 172 -13.63 -23.12 4.09
CA ASP A 172 -15.06 -23.43 4.19
C ASP A 172 -16.00 -22.34 3.63
N SER A 173 -15.49 -21.16 3.26
CA SER A 173 -16.30 -20.03 2.78
C SER A 173 -16.23 -19.85 1.25
N GLY A 174 -16.94 -20.71 0.51
CA GLY A 174 -16.92 -20.82 -0.95
C GLY A 174 -17.38 -19.59 -1.77
N PHE A 175 -16.61 -18.50 -1.79
CA PHE A 175 -16.90 -17.32 -2.62
C PHE A 175 -16.11 -17.36 -3.95
N GLY A 176 -16.68 -18.07 -4.94
CA GLY A 176 -16.07 -18.35 -6.24
C GLY A 176 -16.26 -17.24 -7.31
N PHE A 177 -15.18 -17.01 -8.06
CA PHE A 177 -14.90 -16.03 -9.12
C PHE A 177 -15.90 -15.92 -10.30
N LYS A 178 -16.89 -16.80 -10.45
CA LYS A 178 -17.75 -16.87 -11.66
C LYS A 178 -18.82 -15.78 -11.78
N LYS A 179 -19.04 -14.96 -10.75
CA LYS A 179 -20.07 -13.90 -10.77
C LYS A 179 -19.58 -12.57 -11.35
N LEU A 180 -18.27 -12.42 -11.58
CA LEU A 180 -17.63 -11.15 -11.95
C LEU A 180 -17.70 -10.81 -13.46
N GLU A 181 -17.84 -11.80 -14.35
CA GLU A 181 -17.93 -11.51 -15.80
C GLU A 181 -19.28 -10.88 -16.22
N LYS A 182 -20.36 -11.07 -15.44
CA LYS A 182 -21.68 -10.56 -15.79
C LYS A 182 -21.98 -9.12 -15.37
N LEU A 183 -21.17 -8.54 -14.47
CA LEU A 183 -21.41 -7.21 -13.90
C LEU A 183 -20.58 -6.10 -14.56
N ALA A 184 -19.57 -6.45 -15.36
CA ALA A 184 -18.75 -5.47 -16.08
C ALA A 184 -19.39 -4.96 -17.39
N THR A 185 -20.59 -5.45 -17.73
CA THR A 185 -21.28 -5.10 -19.00
C THR A 185 -22.68 -4.50 -18.79
N SER A 186 -23.05 -4.12 -17.56
CA SER A 186 -24.35 -3.50 -17.24
C SER A 186 -24.20 -2.18 -16.49
#